data_AF-A0A7S0R7I9-F1
#
_entry.id   AF-A0A7S0R7I9-F1
#
_cell.length_a   1.000
_cell.length_b   1.000
_cell.length_c   1.000
_cell.angle_alpha   90.00
_cell.angle_beta   90.00
_cell.angle_gamma   90.00
#
_symmetry.space_group_name_H-M   'P 1'
#
loop_
_entity.id
_entity.type
_entity.pdbx_description
1 polymer ?
#
loop_
_entity_poly.entity_id
_entity_poly.type
_entity_poly.pdbx_seq_one_letter_code
_entity_poly.pdbx_strand_id
1 'polypeptide(L)'
;ALPAPAPPPPNTDPVLILNTFLVLCLVPLAHAHGSQLLGFFAAAALFGALGFSVIPMGLGWAVGWANEDTMLNTAAASGCLLALAAAARTTPQGTRLLAPFQLGVSVFGTLCLLLAGLIRTSRWYPTKPGAALGYVGANVGYAALLLAMVAWGALGGSMSVYSTAATFTALYLSDKAVEWCVFTGLGWVAVLLVSVGLCGGAWFIHTHPTWLVSMLR
;
A
#
# COMPACT_ATOMS: atom_id res chain seq x y z
N ALA A 1 -2.35 -40.80 -9.52
CA ALA A 1 -3.11 -39.54 -9.36
C ALA A 1 -2.81 -39.01 -7.98
N LEU A 2 -2.29 -37.78 -7.85
CA LEU A 2 -2.17 -37.15 -6.55
C LEU A 2 -3.59 -36.82 -6.03
N PRO A 3 -3.90 -37.08 -4.75
CA PRO A 3 -5.19 -36.74 -4.19
C PRO A 3 -5.43 -35.24 -4.33
N ALA A 4 -6.67 -34.86 -4.69
CA ALA A 4 -7.06 -33.46 -4.73
C ALA A 4 -6.78 -32.84 -3.34
N PRO A 5 -6.18 -31.64 -3.28
CA PRO A 5 -5.93 -30.98 -2.01
C PRO A 5 -7.26 -30.82 -1.26
N ALA A 6 -7.26 -31.17 0.02
CA ALA A 6 -8.44 -30.99 0.87
C ALA A 6 -8.91 -29.52 0.80
N PRO A 7 -10.22 -29.26 0.82
CA PRO A 7 -10.72 -27.90 0.88
C PRO A 7 -10.13 -27.23 2.13
N PRO A 8 -9.66 -25.97 2.02
CA PRO A 8 -9.13 -25.27 3.17
C PRO A 8 -10.22 -25.19 4.25
N PRO A 9 -9.86 -25.33 5.54
CA PRO A 9 -10.82 -25.17 6.62
C PRO A 9 -11.47 -23.78 6.54
N PRO A 10 -12.72 -23.62 7.02
CA PRO A 10 -13.38 -22.32 7.04
C PRO A 10 -12.52 -21.32 7.82
N ASN A 11 -12.14 -20.21 7.16
CA ASN A 11 -11.35 -19.12 7.76
C ASN A 11 -12.10 -18.50 8.93
N THR A 12 -11.87 -19.03 10.11
CA THR A 12 -12.27 -18.47 11.41
C THR A 12 -11.14 -17.62 11.95
N ASP A 13 -10.59 -16.74 11.10
CA ASP A 13 -9.43 -15.94 11.46
C ASP A 13 -9.86 -14.94 12.56
N PRO A 14 -9.35 -15.05 13.79
CA PRO A 14 -9.77 -14.18 14.89
C PRO A 14 -9.48 -12.71 14.58
N VAL A 15 -8.48 -12.46 13.72
CA VAL A 15 -8.12 -11.13 13.21
C VAL A 15 -9.24 -10.53 12.34
N LEU A 16 -9.90 -11.34 11.51
CA LEU A 16 -11.03 -10.89 10.69
C LEU A 16 -12.19 -10.45 11.58
N ILE A 17 -12.57 -11.30 12.54
CA ILE A 17 -13.67 -11.03 13.48
C ILE A 17 -13.41 -9.74 14.27
N LEU A 18 -12.19 -9.61 14.81
CA LEU A 18 -11.79 -8.42 15.56
C LEU A 18 -11.85 -7.16 14.69
N ASN A 19 -11.29 -7.20 13.48
CA ASN A 19 -11.29 -6.05 12.58
C ASN A 19 -12.70 -5.66 12.15
N THR A 20 -13.57 -6.62 11.83
CA THR A 20 -14.98 -6.35 11.51
C THR A 20 -15.70 -5.73 12.71
N PHE A 21 -15.48 -6.24 13.92
CA PHE A 21 -16.04 -5.65 15.14
C PHE A 21 -15.56 -4.21 15.34
N LEU A 22 -14.26 -3.95 15.18
CA LEU A 22 -13.69 -2.61 15.27
C LEU A 22 -14.29 -1.65 14.24
N VAL A 23 -14.50 -2.09 12.99
CA VAL A 23 -15.17 -1.25 11.96
C VAL A 23 -16.59 -0.89 12.40
N LEU A 24 -17.37 -1.87 12.86
CA LEU A 24 -18.75 -1.65 13.30
C LEU A 24 -18.85 -0.70 14.48
N CYS A 25 -17.87 -0.69 15.38
CA CYS A 25 -17.84 0.25 16.50
C CYS A 25 -17.26 1.63 16.11
N LEU A 26 -16.16 1.67 15.36
CA LEU A 26 -15.42 2.90 15.08
C LEU A 26 -16.09 3.78 14.04
N VAL A 27 -16.77 3.22 13.03
CA VAL A 27 -17.47 4.00 12.00
C VAL A 27 -18.57 4.91 12.59
N PRO A 28 -19.53 4.41 13.38
CA PRO A 28 -20.56 5.27 13.96
C PRO A 28 -19.97 6.27 14.96
N LEU A 29 -18.96 5.88 15.75
CA LEU A 29 -18.27 6.79 16.67
C LEU A 29 -17.54 7.91 15.93
N ALA A 30 -16.83 7.59 14.85
CA ALA A 30 -16.15 8.57 14.00
C ALA A 30 -17.14 9.55 13.37
N HIS A 31 -18.31 9.05 12.95
CA HIS A 31 -19.36 9.90 12.40
C HIS A 31 -20.01 10.80 13.45
N ALA A 32 -20.39 10.25 14.61
CA ALA A 32 -21.03 10.99 15.70
C ALA A 32 -20.14 12.09 16.27
N HIS A 33 -18.82 11.85 16.36
CA HIS A 33 -17.86 12.81 16.90
C HIS A 33 -17.13 13.64 15.83
N GLY A 34 -17.31 13.35 14.54
CA GLY A 34 -16.55 13.99 13.45
C GLY A 34 -15.02 13.80 13.56
N SER A 35 -14.55 12.74 14.25
CA SER A 35 -13.14 12.56 14.57
C SER A 35 -12.39 11.88 13.43
N GLN A 36 -11.40 12.60 12.86
CA GLN A 36 -10.52 12.06 11.82
C GLN A 36 -9.64 10.91 12.31
N LEU A 37 -9.23 10.93 13.58
CA LEU A 37 -8.41 9.86 14.16
C LEU A 37 -9.20 8.55 14.25
N LEU A 38 -10.46 8.61 14.71
CA LEU A 38 -11.33 7.43 14.75
C LEU A 38 -11.63 6.92 13.34
N GLY A 39 -11.86 7.83 12.38
CA GLY A 39 -12.05 7.45 10.97
C GLY A 39 -10.80 6.84 10.34
N PHE A 40 -9.59 7.26 10.76
CA PHE A 40 -8.33 6.64 10.35
C PHE A 40 -8.22 5.20 10.85
N PHE A 41 -8.49 4.95 12.14
CA PHE A 41 -8.48 3.60 12.69
C PHE A 41 -9.61 2.73 12.13
N ALA A 42 -10.78 3.30 11.84
CA ALA A 42 -11.86 2.60 11.16
C ALA A 42 -11.43 2.12 9.76
N ALA A 43 -10.74 2.97 8.99
CA ALA A 43 -10.18 2.58 7.71
C ALA A 43 -9.09 1.50 7.86
N ALA A 44 -8.20 1.63 8.84
CA ALA A 44 -7.18 0.62 9.14
C ALA A 44 -7.81 -0.74 9.43
N ALA A 45 -8.84 -0.78 10.30
CA ALA A 45 -9.59 -1.98 10.62
C ALA A 45 -10.35 -2.54 9.40
N LEU A 46 -10.89 -1.66 8.53
CA LEU A 46 -11.55 -2.09 7.30
C LEU A 46 -10.58 -2.82 6.37
N PHE A 47 -9.40 -2.25 6.12
CA PHE A 47 -8.38 -2.92 5.32
C PHE A 47 -7.83 -4.18 6.01
N GLY A 48 -7.74 -4.16 7.34
CA GLY A 48 -7.47 -5.34 8.16
C GLY A 48 -8.47 -6.47 7.94
N ALA A 49 -9.76 -6.15 7.88
CA ALA A 49 -10.83 -7.11 7.58
C ALA A 49 -10.80 -7.60 6.12
N LEU A 50 -10.29 -6.79 5.18
CA LEU A 50 -10.07 -7.22 3.79
C LEU A 50 -8.86 -8.15 3.64
N GLY A 51 -8.07 -8.34 4.70
CA GLY A 51 -6.93 -9.26 4.74
C GLY A 51 -5.57 -8.58 4.62
N PHE A 52 -5.52 -7.24 4.63
CA PHE A 52 -4.26 -6.51 4.75
C PHE A 52 -3.72 -6.66 6.18
N SER A 53 -2.47 -7.07 6.32
CA SER A 53 -1.85 -7.32 7.63
C SER A 53 -0.50 -6.63 7.76
N VAL A 54 -0.20 -6.20 8.98
CA VAL A 54 1.08 -5.62 9.37
C VAL A 54 1.55 -6.41 10.59
N ILE A 55 2.64 -7.15 10.42
CA ILE A 55 3.20 -8.01 11.47
C ILE A 55 4.55 -7.42 11.88
N PRO A 56 4.72 -7.01 13.16
CA PRO A 56 6.02 -6.63 13.67
C PRO A 56 6.92 -7.87 13.71
N MET A 57 8.08 -7.76 13.07
CA MET A 57 9.18 -8.72 13.18
C MET A 57 10.30 -8.06 13.98
N GLY A 58 11.14 -8.83 14.69
CA GLY A 58 12.11 -8.26 15.63
C GLY A 58 12.99 -7.12 15.09
N LEU A 59 13.40 -7.19 13.81
CA LEU A 59 14.21 -6.17 13.13
C LEU A 59 13.44 -5.33 12.09
N GLY A 60 12.11 -5.47 11.96
CA GLY A 60 11.36 -4.78 10.91
C GLY A 60 9.86 -5.05 10.89
N TRP A 61 9.21 -4.73 9.78
CA TRP A 61 7.77 -4.93 9.61
C TRP A 61 7.51 -5.73 8.35
N ALA A 62 6.72 -6.80 8.47
CA ALA A 62 6.17 -7.49 7.32
C ALA A 62 4.78 -6.93 7.03
N VAL A 63 4.57 -6.45 5.82
CA VAL A 63 3.31 -5.80 5.40
C VAL A 63 2.82 -6.48 4.13
N GLY A 64 1.58 -6.95 4.13
CA GLY A 64 1.00 -7.60 2.95
C GLY A 64 -0.20 -8.49 3.26
N TRP A 65 -0.36 -9.53 2.44
CA TRP A 65 -1.48 -10.46 2.46
C TRP A 65 -0.99 -11.89 2.57
N ALA A 66 -1.81 -12.76 3.16
CA ALA A 66 -1.53 -14.20 3.20
C ALA A 66 -1.77 -14.89 1.85
N ASN A 67 -2.73 -14.40 1.05
CA ASN A 67 -3.15 -15.01 -0.20
C ASN A 67 -3.22 -14.01 -1.37
N GLU A 68 -2.94 -14.49 -2.59
CA GLU A 68 -3.06 -13.70 -3.82
C GLU A 68 -4.47 -13.17 -4.03
N ASP A 69 -5.49 -14.00 -3.84
CA ASP A 69 -6.88 -13.59 -4.04
C ASP A 69 -7.29 -12.47 -3.08
N THR A 70 -6.87 -12.55 -1.81
CA THR A 70 -7.11 -11.49 -0.83
C THR A 70 -6.39 -10.19 -1.20
N MET A 71 -5.18 -10.28 -1.74
CA MET A 71 -4.43 -9.12 -2.22
C MET A 71 -5.16 -8.43 -3.38
N LEU A 72 -5.60 -9.19 -4.39
CA LEU A 72 -6.29 -8.64 -5.56
C LEU A 72 -7.65 -8.05 -5.20
N ASN A 73 -8.42 -8.73 -4.33
CA ASN A 73 -9.69 -8.22 -3.84
C ASN A 73 -9.51 -6.94 -3.01
N THR A 74 -8.49 -6.89 -2.15
CA THR A 74 -8.15 -5.68 -1.38
C THR A 74 -7.74 -4.54 -2.30
N ALA A 75 -6.92 -4.81 -3.33
CA ALA A 75 -6.50 -3.81 -4.30
C ALA A 75 -7.69 -3.26 -5.10
N ALA A 76 -8.59 -4.12 -5.57
CA ALA A 76 -9.82 -3.73 -6.26
C ALA A 76 -10.71 -2.88 -5.35
N ALA A 77 -10.96 -3.33 -4.11
CA ALA A 77 -11.71 -2.58 -3.11
C ALA A 77 -11.07 -1.22 -2.80
N SER A 78 -9.74 -1.16 -2.71
CA SER A 78 -8.98 0.09 -2.53
C SER A 78 -9.20 1.06 -3.68
N GLY A 79 -9.09 0.58 -4.92
CA GLY A 79 -9.32 1.38 -6.12
C GLY A 79 -10.76 1.91 -6.18
N CYS A 80 -11.75 1.06 -5.88
CA CYS A 80 -13.15 1.46 -5.79
C CYS A 80 -13.38 2.51 -4.69
N LEU A 81 -12.82 2.32 -3.49
CA LEU A 81 -12.96 3.26 -2.38
C LEU A 81 -12.31 4.61 -2.70
N LEU A 82 -11.13 4.63 -3.33
CA LEU A 82 -10.48 5.86 -3.77
C LEU A 82 -11.30 6.58 -4.84
N ALA A 83 -11.85 5.86 -5.82
CA ALA A 83 -12.70 6.42 -6.86
C ALA A 83 -14.03 6.96 -6.29
N LEU A 84 -14.63 6.27 -5.31
CA LEU A 84 -15.83 6.74 -4.61
C LEU A 84 -15.53 7.96 -3.75
N ALA A 85 -14.44 7.95 -2.99
CA ALA A 85 -14.02 9.09 -2.18
C ALA A 85 -13.75 10.33 -3.05
N ALA A 86 -13.15 10.12 -4.22
CA ALA A 86 -12.96 11.13 -5.24
C ALA A 86 -14.26 11.71 -5.80
N ALA A 87 -15.16 10.83 -6.24
CA ALA A 87 -16.46 11.23 -6.77
C ALA A 87 -17.26 12.00 -5.71
N ALA A 88 -17.26 11.53 -4.47
CA ALA A 88 -18.00 12.17 -3.38
C ALA A 88 -17.48 13.58 -3.02
N ARG A 89 -16.19 13.88 -3.25
CA ARG A 89 -15.64 15.24 -3.08
C ARG A 89 -16.21 16.26 -4.06
N THR A 90 -16.82 15.83 -5.16
CA THR A 90 -17.49 16.73 -6.10
C THR A 90 -18.81 17.29 -5.55
N THR A 91 -19.32 16.73 -4.46
CA THR A 91 -20.57 17.18 -3.82
C THR A 91 -20.33 17.69 -2.39
N PRO A 92 -21.01 18.77 -1.95
CA PRO A 92 -20.89 19.27 -0.58
C PRO A 92 -21.32 18.24 0.48
N GLN A 93 -22.37 17.47 0.20
CA GLN A 93 -22.87 16.42 1.10
C GLN A 93 -21.87 15.27 1.23
N GLY A 94 -21.30 14.80 0.11
CA GLY A 94 -20.30 13.74 0.11
C GLY A 94 -19.06 14.13 0.92
N THR A 95 -18.60 15.38 0.77
CA THR A 95 -17.46 15.91 1.52
C THR A 95 -17.72 15.89 3.03
N ARG A 96 -18.92 16.26 3.49
CA ARG A 96 -19.27 16.24 4.92
C ARG A 96 -19.32 14.81 5.49
N LEU A 97 -19.87 13.86 4.74
CA LEU A 97 -19.97 12.47 5.18
C LEU A 97 -18.60 11.77 5.24
N LEU A 98 -17.72 12.07 4.28
CA LEU A 98 -16.39 11.47 4.19
C LEU A 98 -15.31 12.20 5.01
N ALA A 99 -15.58 13.41 5.50
CA ALA A 99 -14.63 14.20 6.26
C ALA A 99 -13.87 13.42 7.35
N PRO A 100 -14.50 12.59 8.21
CA PRO A 100 -13.76 11.82 9.22
C PRO A 100 -12.94 10.67 8.63
N PHE A 101 -13.33 10.10 7.49
CA PHE A 101 -12.67 8.93 6.88
C PHE A 101 -11.63 9.29 5.81
N GLN A 102 -11.59 10.55 5.38
CA GLN A 102 -10.81 11.02 4.23
C GLN A 102 -9.32 10.67 4.34
N LEU A 103 -8.72 10.89 5.51
CA LEU A 103 -7.31 10.59 5.75
C LEU A 103 -7.07 9.08 5.68
N GLY A 104 -7.83 8.29 6.45
CA GLY A 104 -7.67 6.83 6.50
C GLY A 104 -7.86 6.16 5.14
N VAL A 105 -8.95 6.47 4.44
CA VAL A 105 -9.24 5.90 3.11
C VAL A 105 -8.17 6.30 2.09
N SER A 106 -7.68 7.54 2.12
CA SER A 106 -6.63 7.96 1.19
C SER A 106 -5.29 7.27 1.47
N VAL A 107 -4.86 7.17 2.73
CA VAL A 107 -3.58 6.53 3.10
C VAL A 107 -3.64 5.04 2.84
N PHE A 108 -4.57 4.31 3.47
CA PHE A 108 -4.61 2.85 3.34
C PHE A 108 -5.07 2.39 1.96
N GLY A 109 -5.99 3.13 1.31
CA GLY A 109 -6.42 2.81 -0.04
C GLY A 109 -5.28 2.95 -1.05
N THR A 110 -4.49 4.03 -0.98
CA THR A 110 -3.34 4.16 -1.89
C THR A 110 -2.24 3.17 -1.55
N LEU A 111 -1.94 2.96 -0.27
CA LEU A 111 -0.93 1.99 0.16
C LEU A 111 -1.29 0.58 -0.30
N CYS A 112 -2.50 0.09 -0.02
CA CYS A 112 -2.92 -1.26 -0.40
C CYS A 112 -2.93 -1.45 -1.92
N LEU A 113 -3.44 -0.47 -2.67
CA LEU A 113 -3.50 -0.52 -4.12
C LEU A 113 -2.09 -0.57 -4.74
N LEU A 114 -1.19 0.32 -4.29
CA LEU A 114 0.14 0.42 -4.85
C LEU A 114 1.05 -0.73 -4.39
N LEU A 115 0.94 -1.16 -3.14
CA LEU A 115 1.70 -2.32 -2.64
C LEU A 115 1.31 -3.61 -3.36
N ALA A 116 0.02 -3.86 -3.56
CA ALA A 116 -0.43 -5.03 -4.32
C ALA A 116 0.09 -5.00 -5.77
N GLY A 117 0.07 -3.82 -6.40
CA GLY A 117 0.66 -3.62 -7.73
C GLY A 117 2.16 -3.90 -7.75
N LEU A 118 2.91 -3.35 -6.78
CA LEU A 118 4.35 -3.54 -6.65
C LEU A 118 4.72 -5.03 -6.51
N ILE A 119 4.05 -5.75 -5.60
CA ILE A 119 4.25 -7.19 -5.39
C ILE A 119 3.98 -7.95 -6.70
N ARG A 120 2.87 -7.66 -7.37
CA ARG A 120 2.49 -8.34 -8.62
C ARG A 120 3.45 -8.06 -9.78
N THR A 121 4.08 -6.89 -9.81
CA THR A 121 5.08 -6.56 -10.83
C THR A 121 6.46 -7.13 -10.58
N SER A 122 6.71 -7.66 -9.39
CA SER A 122 8.01 -8.23 -9.04
C SER A 122 8.26 -9.53 -9.80
N ARG A 123 9.47 -9.71 -10.32
CA ARG A 123 9.89 -10.94 -11.00
C ARG A 123 9.94 -12.15 -10.07
N TRP A 124 10.12 -11.93 -8.76
CA TRP A 124 10.11 -12.99 -7.76
C TRP A 124 8.70 -13.45 -7.39
N TYR A 125 7.66 -12.77 -7.91
CA TYR A 125 6.31 -13.24 -7.76
C TYR A 125 6.12 -14.52 -8.58
N PRO A 126 5.75 -15.66 -7.95
CA PRO A 126 5.63 -16.96 -8.61
C PRO A 126 4.50 -16.91 -9.64
N THR A 127 4.84 -16.55 -10.88
CA THR A 127 3.90 -16.56 -12.00
C THR A 127 3.73 -17.98 -12.49
N LYS A 128 2.48 -18.36 -12.82
CA LYS A 128 2.19 -19.64 -13.46
C LYS A 128 3.05 -19.77 -14.74
N PRO A 129 3.68 -20.93 -15.00
CA PRO A 129 4.53 -21.11 -16.18
C PRO A 129 3.76 -20.76 -17.47
N GLY A 130 4.37 -19.92 -18.32
CA GLY A 130 3.75 -19.42 -19.56
C GLY A 130 3.23 -17.97 -19.51
N ALA A 131 3.25 -17.31 -18.35
CA ALA A 131 2.69 -15.97 -18.18
C ALA A 131 3.64 -14.79 -18.51
N ALA A 132 4.64 -14.98 -19.39
CA ALA A 132 5.60 -13.91 -19.74
C ALA A 132 4.91 -12.64 -20.29
N LEU A 133 3.86 -12.81 -21.11
CA LEU A 133 3.00 -11.70 -21.56
C LEU A 133 2.26 -11.01 -20.39
N GLY A 134 1.92 -11.78 -19.34
CA GLY A 134 1.32 -11.26 -18.12
C GLY A 134 2.28 -10.39 -17.30
N TYR A 135 3.58 -10.70 -17.31
CA TYR A 135 4.59 -9.92 -16.60
C TYR A 135 4.76 -8.51 -17.20
N VAL A 136 4.95 -8.43 -18.53
CA VAL A 136 5.10 -7.14 -19.23
C VAL A 136 3.82 -6.31 -19.08
N GLY A 137 2.65 -6.93 -19.27
CA GLY A 137 1.36 -6.27 -19.08
C GLY A 137 1.17 -5.74 -17.66
N ALA A 138 1.55 -6.50 -16.63
CA ALA A 138 1.48 -6.07 -15.24
C ALA A 138 2.39 -4.86 -14.97
N ASN A 139 3.62 -4.86 -15.51
CA ASN A 139 4.57 -3.75 -15.34
C ASN A 139 4.09 -2.48 -16.03
N VAL A 140 3.62 -2.58 -17.28
CA VAL A 140 3.05 -1.44 -18.02
C VAL A 140 1.82 -0.89 -17.30
N GLY A 141 0.91 -1.78 -16.87
CA GLY A 141 -0.29 -1.38 -16.14
C GLY A 141 0.01 -0.70 -14.81
N TYR A 142 0.98 -1.21 -14.06
CA TYR A 142 1.39 -0.61 -12.79
C TYR A 142 2.12 0.73 -12.97
N ALA A 143 3.00 0.86 -13.98
CA ALA A 143 3.64 2.13 -14.31
C ALA A 143 2.60 3.20 -14.72
N ALA A 144 1.61 2.81 -15.51
CA ALA A 144 0.48 3.69 -15.84
C ALA A 144 -0.34 4.09 -14.61
N LEU A 145 -0.58 3.14 -13.69
CA LEU A 145 -1.26 3.40 -12.42
C LEU A 145 -0.48 4.38 -11.54
N LEU A 146 0.84 4.22 -11.41
CA LEU A 146 1.69 5.14 -10.66
C LEU A 146 1.64 6.56 -11.24
N LEU A 147 1.78 6.69 -12.56
CA LEU A 147 1.69 7.99 -13.23
C LEU A 147 0.32 8.63 -13.03
N ALA A 148 -0.75 7.84 -13.14
CA ALA A 148 -2.11 8.31 -12.88
C ALA A 148 -2.29 8.77 -11.42
N MET A 149 -1.76 8.04 -10.44
CA MET A 149 -1.86 8.41 -9.02
C MET A 149 -1.02 9.64 -8.66
N VAL A 150 0.17 9.80 -9.25
CA VAL A 150 0.98 11.01 -9.09
C VAL A 150 0.27 12.22 -9.70
N ALA A 151 -0.21 12.09 -10.95
CA ALA A 151 -0.95 13.15 -11.63
C ALA A 151 -2.24 13.51 -10.87
N TRP A 152 -2.97 12.51 -10.40
CA TRP A 152 -4.13 12.70 -9.53
C TRP A 152 -3.73 13.50 -8.29
N GLY A 153 -2.75 13.02 -7.53
CA GLY A 153 -2.34 13.64 -6.27
C GLY A 153 -1.94 15.11 -6.45
N ALA A 154 -1.22 15.40 -7.54
CA ALA A 154 -0.78 16.75 -7.90
C ALA A 154 -1.94 17.66 -8.34
N LEU A 155 -2.79 17.21 -9.27
CA LEU A 155 -3.88 18.01 -9.83
C LEU A 155 -5.07 18.15 -8.85
N GLY A 156 -5.35 17.09 -8.08
CA GLY A 156 -6.46 17.03 -7.14
C GLY A 156 -6.12 17.52 -5.73
N GLY A 157 -4.94 18.14 -5.53
CA GLY A 157 -4.52 18.73 -4.26
C GLY A 157 -4.44 17.75 -3.10
N SER A 158 -4.26 16.45 -3.37
CA SER A 158 -4.27 15.40 -2.36
C SER A 158 -2.84 15.00 -2.00
N MET A 159 -2.21 15.78 -1.11
CA MET A 159 -0.80 15.58 -0.71
C MET A 159 -0.50 14.15 -0.26
N SER A 160 -1.41 13.52 0.49
CA SER A 160 -1.24 12.12 0.92
C SER A 160 -1.13 11.13 -0.25
N VAL A 161 -1.96 11.31 -1.30
CA VAL A 161 -1.94 10.42 -2.48
C VAL A 161 -0.66 10.66 -3.28
N TYR A 162 -0.28 11.93 -3.46
CA TYR A 162 0.95 12.30 -4.15
C TYR A 162 2.20 11.74 -3.47
N SER A 163 2.37 11.97 -2.16
CA SER A 163 3.53 11.49 -1.41
C SER A 163 3.62 9.96 -1.40
N THR A 164 2.49 9.27 -1.26
CA THR A 164 2.46 7.80 -1.30
C THR A 164 2.81 7.30 -2.69
N ALA A 165 2.21 7.85 -3.75
CA ALA A 165 2.50 7.47 -5.13
C ALA A 165 3.95 7.77 -5.54
N ALA A 166 4.53 8.88 -5.09
CA ALA A 166 5.93 9.21 -5.30
C ALA A 166 6.86 8.20 -4.61
N THR A 167 6.53 7.82 -3.37
CA THR A 167 7.28 6.80 -2.62
C THR A 167 7.22 5.45 -3.34
N PHE A 168 6.03 5.00 -3.77
CA PHE A 168 5.88 3.75 -4.52
C PHE A 168 6.50 3.80 -5.91
N THR A 169 6.59 4.98 -6.54
CA THR A 169 7.37 5.17 -7.77
C THR A 169 8.84 4.93 -7.52
N ALA A 170 9.40 5.49 -6.45
CA ALA A 170 10.80 5.25 -6.07
C ALA A 170 11.05 3.77 -5.75
N LEU A 171 10.15 3.12 -5.01
CA LEU A 171 10.23 1.69 -4.72
C LEU A 171 10.18 0.85 -6.00
N TYR A 172 9.25 1.15 -6.91
CA TYR A 172 9.14 0.47 -8.20
C TYR A 172 10.42 0.60 -9.05
N LEU A 173 10.97 1.81 -9.17
CA LEU A 173 12.22 2.01 -9.90
C LEU A 173 13.39 1.28 -9.25
N SER A 174 13.44 1.25 -7.91
CA SER A 174 14.46 0.51 -7.18
C SER A 174 14.35 -1.00 -7.39
N ASP A 175 13.13 -1.55 -7.37
CA ASP A 175 12.86 -2.96 -7.65
C ASP A 175 13.34 -3.33 -9.06
N LYS A 176 13.01 -2.52 -10.07
CA LYS A 176 13.44 -2.77 -11.45
C LYS A 176 14.95 -2.58 -11.66
N ALA A 177 15.57 -1.65 -10.96
CA ALA A 177 17.02 -1.51 -10.97
C ALA A 177 17.70 -2.76 -10.38
N VAL A 178 17.20 -3.30 -9.27
CA VAL A 178 17.73 -4.52 -8.67
C VAL A 178 17.53 -5.72 -9.60
N GLU A 179 16.35 -5.90 -10.19
CA GLU A 179 16.10 -6.96 -11.16
C GLU A 179 17.09 -6.90 -12.34
N TRP A 180 17.37 -5.70 -12.85
CA TRP A 180 18.34 -5.46 -13.91
C TRP A 180 19.78 -5.77 -13.47
N CYS A 181 20.17 -5.33 -12.29
CA CYS A 181 21.50 -5.60 -11.73
C CYS A 181 21.72 -7.09 -11.46
N VAL A 182 20.71 -7.81 -10.96
CA VAL A 182 20.78 -9.27 -10.78
C VAL A 182 20.95 -9.97 -12.13
N PHE A 183 20.23 -9.53 -13.17
CA PHE A 183 20.33 -10.11 -14.50
C PHE A 183 21.71 -9.91 -15.15
N THR A 184 22.35 -8.77 -14.89
CA THR A 184 23.68 -8.43 -15.41
C THR A 184 24.83 -8.97 -14.56
N GLY A 185 24.55 -9.64 -13.44
CA GLY A 185 25.56 -10.08 -12.47
C GLY A 185 26.16 -8.97 -11.61
N LEU A 186 25.64 -7.74 -11.72
CA LEU A 186 26.05 -6.55 -10.97
C LEU A 186 25.23 -6.33 -9.69
N GLY A 187 24.45 -7.32 -9.23
CA GLY A 187 23.59 -7.20 -8.04
C GLY A 187 24.35 -6.72 -6.80
N TRP A 188 25.60 -7.15 -6.62
CA TRP A 188 26.46 -6.72 -5.51
C TRP A 188 26.76 -5.22 -5.54
N VAL A 189 26.88 -4.61 -6.73
CA VAL A 189 27.09 -3.16 -6.88
C VAL A 189 25.86 -2.40 -6.43
N ALA A 190 24.66 -2.88 -6.77
CA ALA A 190 23.41 -2.26 -6.34
C ALA A 190 23.27 -2.30 -4.80
N VAL A 191 23.56 -3.45 -4.19
CA VAL A 191 23.57 -3.60 -2.72
C VAL A 191 24.58 -2.65 -2.08
N LEU A 192 25.79 -2.54 -2.65
CA LEU A 192 26.81 -1.61 -2.18
C LEU A 192 26.33 -0.16 -2.29
N LEU A 193 25.77 0.26 -3.43
CA LEU A 193 25.28 1.62 -3.63
C LEU A 193 24.13 1.98 -2.69
N VAL A 194 23.18 1.06 -2.47
CA VAL A 194 22.11 1.26 -1.49
C VAL A 194 22.68 1.38 -0.08
N SER A 195 23.65 0.53 0.28
CA SER A 195 24.29 0.57 1.60
C SER A 195 25.07 1.88 1.83
N VAL A 196 25.83 2.35 0.83
CA VAL A 196 26.53 3.63 0.88
C VAL A 196 25.55 4.79 0.95
N GLY A 197 24.45 4.74 0.19
CA GLY A 197 23.38 5.73 0.24
C GLY A 197 22.72 5.83 1.61
N LEU A 198 22.40 4.69 2.23
CA LEU A 198 21.87 4.63 3.60
C LEU A 198 22.87 5.17 4.62
N CYS A 199 24.15 4.80 4.51
CA CYS A 199 25.20 5.32 5.37
C CYS A 199 25.36 6.84 5.22
N GLY A 200 25.30 7.35 3.99
CA GLY A 200 25.36 8.78 3.69
C GLY A 200 24.13 9.52 4.24
N GLY A 201 22.93 8.96 4.09
CA GLY A 201 21.71 9.50 4.67
C GLY A 201 21.74 9.55 6.20
N ALA A 202 22.21 8.47 6.84
CA ALA A 202 22.39 8.42 8.28
C ALA A 202 23.40 9.47 8.77
N TRP A 203 24.52 9.62 8.07
CA TRP A 203 25.54 10.62 8.38
C TRP A 203 25.02 12.06 8.18
N PHE A 204 24.24 12.30 7.12
CA PHE A 204 23.60 13.60 6.89
C PHE A 204 22.63 13.97 8.02
N ILE A 205 21.77 13.03 8.42
CA ILE A 205 20.83 13.22 9.53
C ILE A 205 21.59 13.52 10.83
N HIS A 206 22.67 12.79 11.10
CA HIS A 206 23.50 13.01 12.29
C HIS A 206 24.16 14.40 12.31
N THR A 207 24.58 14.90 11.15
CA THR A 207 25.24 16.21 11.02
C THR A 207 24.26 17.39 10.99
N HIS A 208 22.98 17.15 10.64
CA HIS A 208 21.95 18.19 10.51
C HIS A 208 20.71 17.91 11.38
N PRO A 209 20.84 17.88 12.72
CA PRO A 209 19.71 17.57 13.62
C PRO A 209 18.56 18.58 13.52
N THR A 210 18.85 19.83 13.13
CA THR A 210 17.83 20.86 12.90
C THR A 210 16.89 20.53 11.75
N TRP A 211 17.37 19.81 10.72
CA TRP A 211 16.55 19.34 9.61
C TRP A 211 15.50 18.32 10.12
N LEU A 212 15.90 17.41 11.01
CA LEU A 212 14.99 16.44 11.61
C LEU A 212 13.94 17.10 12.51
N VAL A 213 14.34 18.11 13.29
CA VAL A 213 13.39 18.91 14.10
C VAL A 213 12.42 19.69 13.22
N SER A 214 12.86 20.18 12.05
CA SER A 214 11.98 20.91 11.12
C SER A 214 10.94 20.01 10.44
N MET A 215 11.20 18.70 10.30
CA MET A 215 10.22 17.74 9.78
C MET A 215 9.15 17.33 10.79
N LEU A 216 9.41 17.53 12.09
CA LEU A 216 8.49 17.17 13.18
C LEU A 216 7.59 18.34 13.62
N ARG A 217 7.79 19.53 13.06
CA ARG A 217 6.95 20.72 13.29
C ARG A 217 5.98 20.90 12.14
#